data_AF-A0A7V4QF60-F1
#
_entry.id   AF-A0A7V4QF60-F1
#
_cell.length_a   1.000
_cell.length_b   1.000
_cell.length_c   1.000
_cell.angle_alpha   90.00
_cell.angle_beta   90.00
_cell.angle_gamma   90.00
#
_symmetry.space_group_name_H-M   'P 1'
#
loop_
_entity.id
_entity.type
_entity.pdbx_description
1 polymer ?
#
loop_
_entity_poly.entity_id
_entity_poly.type
_entity_poly.pdbx_seq_one_letter_code
_entity_poly.pdbx_strand_id
1 'polypeptide(L)'
;MLDLEHEPEVYVDEFLSSFFDETEKIVVFEENFCLQYSLEKPRADYFKLKRFLTTALRNFREIDDKFIAGLLLKLQKDVYSLFDYFAKLQSATQVPDIIYQQKFLSSLKPYIAIQDEIVTTKASRDLYEMKLKQLDEQIKVLSVQSQNEEKLKEIKVLKGKYADAVHYFALARDRTTELGILLTEYEGAFHSIFVERFNTLKKNYFARLTDAINVKAYHLDKLLWDRAERNKRIVDFLSSANIEGNYDTKTFIKYYLRNINVNTSADKEWHNYLKIAMELLD
;
A
#
# COMPACT_ATOMS: atom_id res chain seq x y z
N MET A 1 14.07 6.43 28.78
CA MET A 1 12.61 6.36 28.94
C MET A 1 12.04 7.32 27.91
N LEU A 2 11.32 6.81 26.92
CA LEU A 2 10.77 7.63 25.84
C LEU A 2 9.77 8.62 26.44
N ASP A 3 9.97 9.92 26.20
CA ASP A 3 9.07 10.97 26.68
C ASP A 3 7.86 11.06 25.74
N LEU A 4 6.99 10.06 25.82
CA LEU A 4 5.77 9.98 25.05
C LEU A 4 4.64 10.65 25.83
N GLU A 5 3.92 11.57 25.20
CA GLU A 5 2.73 12.19 25.81
C GLU A 5 1.58 11.19 26.02
N HIS A 6 1.56 10.08 25.28
CA HIS A 6 0.53 9.03 25.30
C HIS A 6 1.14 7.64 25.11
N GLU A 7 0.37 6.59 25.42
CA GLU A 7 0.75 5.20 25.14
C GLU A 7 0.93 4.97 23.63
N PRO A 8 1.91 4.14 23.20
CA PRO A 8 2.17 3.85 21.79
C PRO A 8 0.93 3.44 20.97
N GLU A 9 0.03 2.71 21.61
CA GLU A 9 -1.23 2.23 21.07
C GLU A 9 -2.13 3.36 20.56
N VAL A 10 -2.20 4.48 21.29
CA VAL A 10 -3.06 5.62 20.94
C VAL A 10 -2.60 6.25 19.63
N TYR A 11 -1.30 6.49 19.48
CA TYR A 11 -0.73 7.04 18.25
C TYR A 11 -0.96 6.12 17.05
N VAL A 12 -0.78 4.81 17.25
CA VAL A 12 -1.03 3.82 16.21
C VAL A 12 -2.49 3.84 15.79
N ASP A 13 -3.44 3.84 16.74
CA ASP A 13 -4.87 3.82 16.44
C ASP A 13 -5.34 5.09 15.73
N GLU A 14 -4.88 6.26 16.16
CA GLU A 14 -5.22 7.53 15.51
C GLU A 14 -4.71 7.57 14.07
N PHE A 15 -3.46 7.16 13.85
CA PHE A 15 -2.90 7.07 12.52
C PHE A 15 -3.65 6.06 11.65
N LEU A 16 -3.91 4.86 12.14
CA LEU A 16 -4.59 3.81 11.37
C LEU A 16 -6.03 4.18 11.06
N SER A 17 -6.73 4.83 11.99
CA SER A 17 -8.09 5.35 11.78
C SER A 17 -8.10 6.38 10.65
N SER A 18 -7.13 7.30 10.64
CA SER A 18 -6.98 8.28 9.55
C SER A 18 -6.56 7.62 8.23
N PHE A 19 -5.65 6.65 8.28
CA PHE A 19 -5.13 5.95 7.10
C PHE A 19 -6.21 5.15 6.36
N PHE A 20 -7.10 4.48 7.11
CA PHE A 20 -8.18 3.65 6.56
C PHE A 20 -9.55 4.35 6.50
N ASP A 21 -9.65 5.63 6.85
CA ASP A 21 -10.93 6.38 6.91
C ASP A 21 -11.72 6.30 5.60
N GLU A 22 -11.07 6.52 4.45
CA GLU A 22 -11.71 6.38 3.15
C GLU A 22 -12.20 4.96 2.90
N THR A 23 -11.41 3.95 3.27
CA THR A 23 -11.77 2.54 3.13
C THR A 23 -12.98 2.18 3.99
N GLU A 24 -13.01 2.61 5.25
CA GLU A 24 -14.16 2.40 6.14
C GLU A 24 -15.42 3.04 5.55
N LYS A 25 -15.34 4.29 5.08
CA LYS A 25 -16.47 5.00 4.47
C LYS A 25 -17.03 4.25 3.27
N ILE A 26 -16.16 3.78 2.37
CA ILE A 26 -16.57 3.02 1.19
C ILE A 26 -17.23 1.72 1.63
N VAL A 27 -16.58 0.95 2.50
CA VAL A 27 -17.10 -0.36 2.92
C VAL A 27 -18.45 -0.23 3.63
N VAL A 28 -18.57 0.69 4.58
CA VAL A 28 -19.83 0.94 5.31
C VAL A 28 -20.93 1.38 4.34
N PHE A 29 -20.60 2.24 3.37
CA PHE A 29 -21.55 2.63 2.34
C PHE A 29 -22.04 1.42 1.54
N GLU A 30 -21.13 0.55 1.08
CA GLU A 30 -21.49 -0.61 0.27
C GLU A 30 -22.26 -1.68 1.05
N GLU A 31 -21.89 -1.91 2.31
CA GLU A 31 -22.61 -2.81 3.21
C GLU A 31 -24.03 -2.32 3.46
N ASN A 32 -24.20 -1.04 3.79
CA ASN A 32 -25.51 -0.42 3.98
C ASN A 32 -26.34 -0.47 2.70
N PHE A 33 -25.72 -0.23 1.54
CA PHE A 33 -26.40 -0.38 0.25
C PHE A 33 -26.90 -1.81 0.04
N CYS A 34 -26.05 -2.81 0.26
CA CYS A 34 -26.44 -4.22 0.10
C CYS A 34 -27.58 -4.61 1.06
N LEU A 35 -27.54 -4.13 2.30
CA LEU A 35 -28.56 -4.38 3.32
C LEU A 35 -29.88 -3.66 2.99
N GLN A 36 -29.84 -2.38 2.63
CA GLN A 36 -31.01 -1.57 2.33
C GLN A 36 -31.83 -2.15 1.18
N TYR A 37 -31.17 -2.69 0.16
CA TYR A 37 -31.82 -3.28 -1.01
C TYR A 37 -31.94 -4.80 -0.94
N SER A 38 -31.64 -5.42 0.21
CA SER A 38 -31.71 -6.87 0.43
C SER A 38 -31.04 -7.68 -0.68
N LEU A 39 -29.85 -7.24 -1.10
CA LEU A 39 -29.14 -7.86 -2.21
C LEU A 39 -28.68 -9.26 -1.81
N GLU A 40 -29.06 -10.24 -2.64
CA GLU A 40 -28.65 -11.63 -2.48
C GLU A 40 -27.13 -11.77 -2.58
N LYS A 41 -26.54 -12.51 -1.64
CA LYS A 41 -25.12 -12.91 -1.72
C LYS A 41 -24.96 -14.12 -2.64
N PRO A 42 -24.09 -14.06 -3.66
CA PRO A 42 -23.85 -15.19 -4.53
C PRO A 42 -23.09 -16.30 -3.81
N ARG A 43 -23.30 -17.55 -4.23
CA ARG A 43 -22.47 -18.69 -3.82
C ARG A 43 -21.10 -18.68 -4.50
N ALA A 44 -21.06 -18.23 -5.75
CA ALA A 44 -19.82 -18.09 -6.51
C ALA A 44 -19.08 -16.80 -6.13
N ASP A 45 -17.76 -16.89 -6.06
CA ASP A 45 -16.83 -15.75 -5.93
C ASP A 45 -16.68 -14.96 -7.25
N TYR A 46 -17.64 -14.06 -7.51
CA TYR A 46 -17.65 -13.14 -8.65
C TYR A 46 -16.42 -12.22 -8.75
N PHE A 47 -15.69 -11.98 -7.66
CA PHE A 47 -14.43 -11.26 -7.68
C PHE A 47 -13.43 -11.98 -8.60
N LYS A 48 -13.36 -13.32 -8.52
CA LYS A 48 -12.54 -14.16 -9.41
C LYS A 48 -13.10 -14.28 -10.82
N LEU A 49 -14.38 -13.96 -11.02
CA LEU A 49 -15.04 -13.96 -12.32
C LEU A 49 -14.98 -12.60 -13.05
N LYS A 50 -14.29 -11.59 -12.48
CA LYS A 50 -14.10 -10.26 -13.10
C LYS A 50 -13.76 -10.32 -14.59
N ARG A 51 -12.86 -11.24 -14.99
CA ARG A 51 -12.43 -11.39 -16.39
C ARG A 51 -13.57 -11.81 -17.31
N PHE A 52 -14.47 -12.69 -16.87
CA PHE A 52 -15.62 -13.11 -17.67
C PHE A 52 -16.63 -11.99 -17.80
N LEU A 53 -16.97 -11.35 -16.68
CA LEU A 53 -17.91 -10.24 -16.66
C LEU A 53 -17.45 -9.08 -17.56
N THR A 54 -16.18 -8.68 -17.44
CA THR A 54 -15.57 -7.63 -18.28
C THR A 54 -15.54 -8.00 -19.76
N THR A 55 -15.22 -9.26 -20.08
CA THR A 55 -15.18 -9.74 -21.46
C THR A 55 -16.57 -9.77 -22.08
N ALA A 56 -17.58 -10.27 -21.35
CA ALA A 56 -18.96 -10.31 -21.82
C ALA A 56 -19.51 -8.90 -22.08
N LEU A 57 -19.32 -7.98 -21.13
CA LEU A 57 -19.70 -6.56 -21.28
C LEU A 57 -19.06 -5.91 -22.50
N ARG A 58 -17.77 -6.17 -22.75
CA ARG A 58 -17.07 -5.65 -23.93
C ARG A 58 -17.63 -6.24 -25.23
N ASN A 59 -17.75 -7.56 -25.31
CA ASN A 59 -18.22 -8.25 -26.51
C ASN A 59 -19.65 -7.81 -26.88
N PHE A 60 -20.54 -7.68 -25.91
CA PHE A 60 -21.91 -7.23 -26.17
C PHE A 60 -21.99 -5.76 -26.60
N ARG A 61 -21.09 -4.91 -26.09
CA ARG A 61 -20.97 -3.53 -26.56
C ARG A 61 -20.45 -3.45 -28.00
N GLU A 62 -19.59 -4.38 -28.42
CA GLU A 62 -19.11 -4.47 -29.80
C GLU A 62 -20.22 -4.91 -30.77
N ILE A 63 -21.14 -5.77 -30.31
CA ILE A 63 -22.31 -6.21 -31.10
C ILE A 63 -23.37 -5.12 -31.17
N ASP A 64 -23.64 -4.43 -30.06
CA ASP A 64 -24.60 -3.34 -29.99
C ASP A 64 -24.10 -2.22 -29.06
N ASP A 65 -23.75 -1.09 -29.66
CA ASP A 65 -23.14 0.06 -28.98
C ASP A 65 -24.06 0.69 -27.92
N LYS A 66 -25.37 0.50 -28.05
CA LYS A 66 -26.40 1.01 -27.12
C LYS A 66 -26.77 0.03 -26.02
N PHE A 67 -26.25 -1.19 -26.05
CA PHE A 67 -26.59 -2.24 -25.09
C PHE A 67 -26.24 -1.86 -23.64
N ILE A 68 -25.06 -1.27 -23.45
CA ILE A 68 -24.57 -0.81 -22.15
C ILE A 68 -25.08 0.62 -21.87
N ALA A 69 -26.34 0.71 -21.42
CA ALA A 69 -26.98 1.98 -21.08
C ALA A 69 -27.80 1.93 -19.78
N GLY A 70 -28.18 3.09 -19.24
CA GLY A 70 -29.07 3.18 -18.08
C GLY A 70 -28.50 2.47 -16.84
N LEU A 71 -29.32 1.61 -16.21
CA LEU A 71 -28.95 0.89 -14.99
C LEU A 71 -27.71 0.00 -15.17
N LEU A 72 -27.59 -0.71 -16.29
CA LEU A 72 -26.45 -1.60 -16.57
C LEU A 72 -25.12 -0.82 -16.59
N LEU A 73 -25.11 0.36 -17.23
CA LEU A 73 -23.94 1.22 -17.27
C LEU A 73 -23.58 1.77 -15.88
N LYS A 74 -24.59 2.17 -15.09
CA LYS A 74 -24.36 2.66 -13.72
C LYS A 74 -23.75 1.58 -12.84
N LEU A 75 -24.32 0.39 -12.84
CA LEU A 75 -23.84 -0.76 -12.05
C LEU A 75 -22.46 -1.24 -12.53
N GLN A 76 -22.20 -1.23 -13.85
CA GLN A 76 -20.88 -1.51 -14.39
C GLN A 76 -19.82 -0.53 -13.84
N LYS A 77 -20.08 0.77 -13.93
CA LYS A 77 -19.15 1.80 -13.44
C LYS A 77 -18.86 1.61 -11.96
N ASP A 78 -19.90 1.36 -11.18
CA ASP A 78 -19.83 1.15 -9.75
C ASP A 78 -18.96 -0.08 -9.38
N VAL A 79 -19.26 -1.25 -9.96
CA VAL A 79 -18.45 -2.46 -9.78
C VAL A 79 -17.00 -2.26 -10.20
N TYR A 80 -16.76 -1.57 -11.32
CA TYR A 80 -15.39 -1.33 -11.79
C TYR A 80 -14.64 -0.37 -10.88
N SER A 81 -15.29 0.67 -10.37
CA SER A 81 -14.67 1.56 -9.40
C SER A 81 -14.28 0.84 -8.11
N LEU A 82 -15.09 -0.14 -7.65
CA LEU A 82 -14.74 -0.96 -6.49
C LEU A 82 -13.55 -1.89 -6.77
N PHE A 83 -13.50 -2.52 -7.95
CA PHE A 83 -12.33 -3.31 -8.35
C PHE A 83 -11.06 -2.47 -8.45
N ASP A 84 -11.16 -1.27 -9.00
CA ASP A 84 -10.01 -0.35 -9.14
C ASP A 84 -9.56 0.16 -7.76
N TYR A 85 -10.52 0.47 -6.88
CA TYR A 85 -10.23 0.85 -5.51
C TYR A 85 -9.53 -0.29 -4.74
N PHE A 86 -10.04 -1.52 -4.85
CA PHE A 86 -9.42 -2.70 -4.25
C PHE A 86 -7.96 -2.86 -4.71
N ALA A 87 -7.69 -2.75 -6.02
CA ALA A 87 -6.35 -2.86 -6.55
C ALA A 87 -5.41 -1.75 -6.03
N LYS A 88 -5.91 -0.51 -5.98
CA LYS A 88 -5.17 0.63 -5.40
C LYS A 88 -4.85 0.40 -3.92
N LEU A 89 -5.82 -0.04 -3.14
CA LEU A 89 -5.63 -0.36 -1.71
C LEU A 89 -4.61 -1.49 -1.55
N GLN A 90 -4.65 -2.52 -2.40
CA GLN A 90 -3.71 -3.64 -2.36
C GLN A 90 -2.28 -3.19 -2.60
N SER A 91 -2.05 -2.34 -3.61
CA SER A 91 -0.74 -1.76 -3.86
C SER A 91 -0.31 -0.82 -2.73
N ALA A 92 -1.21 0.03 -2.24
CA ALA A 92 -0.91 0.99 -1.18
C ALA A 92 -0.62 0.35 0.18
N THR A 93 -1.10 -0.88 0.41
CA THR A 93 -0.94 -1.64 1.66
C THR A 93 -0.01 -2.85 1.53
N GLN A 94 0.71 -2.98 0.41
CA GLN A 94 1.50 -4.18 0.09
C GLN A 94 2.61 -4.44 1.10
N VAL A 95 3.31 -3.39 1.54
CA VAL A 95 4.48 -3.48 2.41
C VAL A 95 4.24 -2.65 3.68
N PRO A 96 3.73 -3.26 4.77
CA PRO A 96 3.44 -2.57 6.02
C PRO A 96 4.65 -1.81 6.59
N ASP A 97 5.86 -2.37 6.49
CA ASP A 97 7.08 -1.75 7.00
C ASP A 97 7.40 -0.41 6.31
N ILE A 98 7.10 -0.29 5.01
CA ILE A 98 7.29 0.97 4.29
C ILE A 98 6.30 2.02 4.80
N ILE A 99 5.06 1.63 5.06
CA ILE A 99 4.03 2.55 5.59
C ILE A 99 4.39 2.97 7.01
N TYR A 100 4.86 2.02 7.82
CA TYR A 100 5.35 2.28 9.16
C TYR A 100 6.46 3.34 9.15
N GLN A 101 7.50 3.11 8.34
CA GLN A 101 8.68 3.98 8.29
C GLN A 101 8.40 5.33 7.63
N GLN A 102 7.72 5.34 6.48
CA GLN A 102 7.59 6.54 5.65
C GLN A 102 6.32 7.36 5.87
N LYS A 103 5.34 6.82 6.61
CA LYS A 103 4.08 7.53 6.87
C LYS A 103 3.80 7.67 8.35
N PHE A 104 3.87 6.56 9.10
CA PHE A 104 3.56 6.59 10.52
C PHE A 104 4.66 7.30 11.32
N LEU A 105 5.91 6.82 11.29
CA LEU A 105 7.00 7.42 12.06
C LEU A 105 7.26 8.88 11.66
N SER A 106 7.21 9.18 10.36
CA SER A 106 7.32 10.54 9.84
C SER A 106 6.16 11.47 10.22
N SER A 107 5.08 10.96 10.82
CA SER A 107 4.00 11.79 11.38
C SER A 107 4.21 12.12 12.86
N LEU A 108 5.12 11.42 13.55
CA LEU A 108 5.38 11.59 14.97
C LEU A 108 6.39 12.73 15.18
N LYS A 109 5.94 13.82 15.79
CA LYS A 109 6.80 14.98 16.10
C LYS A 109 8.07 14.61 16.88
N PRO A 110 8.01 13.76 17.94
CA PRO A 110 9.23 13.41 18.67
C PRO A 110 10.25 12.64 17.81
N TYR A 111 9.76 11.78 16.90
CA TYR A 111 10.62 11.05 15.97
C TYR A 111 11.35 12.00 15.02
N ILE A 112 10.62 12.95 14.41
CA ILE A 112 11.20 13.98 13.53
C ILE A 112 12.25 14.81 14.29
N ALA A 113 11.96 15.21 15.54
CA ALA A 113 12.90 16.00 16.33
C ALA A 113 14.22 15.26 16.58
N ILE A 114 14.18 13.95 16.86
CA ILE A 114 15.38 13.13 17.01
C ILE A 114 16.15 13.05 15.68
N GLN A 115 15.45 12.89 14.54
CA GLN A 115 16.09 12.86 13.22
C GLN A 115 16.80 14.20 12.91
N ASP A 116 16.15 15.32 13.19
CA ASP A 116 16.74 16.66 13.00
C ASP A 116 17.95 16.88 13.92
N GLU A 117 17.87 16.41 15.18
CA GLU A 117 18.99 16.48 16.11
C GLU A 117 20.18 15.63 15.64
N ILE A 118 19.92 14.44 15.06
CA ILE A 118 20.97 13.61 14.46
C ILE A 118 21.65 14.33 13.30
N VAL A 119 20.88 14.97 12.41
CA VAL A 119 21.43 15.68 11.25
C VAL A 119 22.30 16.86 11.71
N THR A 120 21.81 17.68 12.65
CA THR A 120 22.53 18.84 13.19
C THR A 120 23.79 18.43 13.96
N THR A 121 23.72 17.34 14.73
CA THR A 121 24.87 16.80 15.47
C THR A 121 25.93 16.22 14.53
N LYS A 122 25.53 15.53 13.46
CA LYS A 122 26.45 15.05 12.41
C LYS A 122 27.14 16.20 11.69
N ALA A 123 26.40 17.24 11.32
CA ALA A 123 26.99 18.43 10.71
C ALA A 123 28.03 19.10 11.63
N SER A 124 27.73 19.18 12.93
CA SER A 124 28.66 19.70 13.94
C SER A 124 29.92 18.83 14.05
N ARG A 125 29.76 17.50 14.07
CA ARG A 125 30.88 16.55 14.06
C ARG A 125 31.79 16.76 12.84
N ASP A 126 31.20 16.85 11.65
CA ASP A 126 31.95 17.00 10.40
C ASP A 126 32.69 18.35 10.36
N LEU A 127 32.08 19.42 10.89
CA LEU A 127 32.74 20.72 11.07
C LEU A 127 33.98 20.62 11.99
N TYR A 128 33.87 19.96 13.13
CA TYR A 128 35.00 19.77 14.04
C TYR A 128 36.07 18.86 13.44
N GLU A 129 35.70 17.85 12.65
CA GLU A 129 36.65 17.03 11.91
C GLU A 129 37.48 17.86 10.92
N MET A 130 36.82 18.74 10.15
CA MET A 130 37.53 19.66 9.25
C MET A 130 38.45 20.61 10.02
N LYS A 131 37.98 21.15 11.15
CA LYS A 131 38.77 22.05 12.00
C LYS A 131 40.00 21.34 12.58
N LEU A 132 39.88 20.07 12.98
CA LEU A 132 41.00 19.25 13.44
C LEU A 132 42.05 19.07 12.35
N LYS A 133 41.65 18.76 11.12
CA LYS A 133 42.57 18.63 9.96
C LYS A 133 43.32 19.94 9.70
N GLN A 134 42.62 21.08 9.70
CA GLN A 134 43.22 22.40 9.50
C GLN A 134 44.21 22.76 10.62
N LEU A 135 43.83 22.55 11.88
CA LEU A 135 44.70 22.85 13.03
C LEU A 135 45.94 21.95 13.04
N ASP A 136 45.80 20.66 12.72
CA ASP A 136 46.93 19.72 12.63
C ASP A 136 47.93 20.15 11.55
N GLU A 137 47.43 20.57 10.38
CA GLU A 137 48.27 21.07 9.29
C GLU A 137 49.00 22.37 9.67
N GLN A 138 48.31 23.32 10.31
CA GLN A 138 48.93 24.56 10.83
C GLN A 138 50.01 24.26 11.87
N ILE A 139 49.74 23.35 12.82
CA ILE A 139 50.72 22.92 13.84
C ILE A 139 51.94 22.29 13.16
N LYS A 140 51.75 21.41 12.18
CA LYS A 140 52.84 20.79 11.42
C LYS A 140 53.70 21.82 10.71
N VAL A 141 53.10 22.75 9.95
CA VAL A 141 53.83 23.79 9.23
C VAL A 141 54.64 24.67 10.20
N LEU A 142 54.04 25.14 11.29
CA LEU A 142 54.72 25.98 12.27
C LEU A 142 55.84 25.23 13.02
N SER A 143 55.67 23.93 13.26
CA SER A 143 56.68 23.08 13.91
C SER A 143 57.92 22.79 13.04
N VAL A 144 57.81 22.88 11.71
CA VAL A 144 58.97 22.80 10.81
C VAL A 144 59.74 24.13 10.79
N GLN A 145 59.06 25.25 11.06
CA GLN A 145 59.64 26.60 11.01
C GLN A 145 60.10 27.13 12.38
N SER A 146 60.05 26.32 13.44
CA SER A 146 60.30 26.76 14.82
C SER A 146 61.79 26.91 15.15
N GLN A 147 62.25 28.16 15.11
CA GLN A 147 63.51 28.61 15.73
C GLN A 147 63.32 29.84 16.65
N ASN A 148 62.08 30.32 16.84
CA ASN A 148 61.79 31.55 17.59
C ASN A 148 60.71 31.33 18.67
N GLU A 149 60.87 31.93 19.85
CA GLU A 149 59.98 31.76 21.02
C GLU A 149 58.52 32.12 20.72
N GLU A 150 58.30 33.10 19.85
CA GLU A 150 56.97 33.58 19.48
C GLU A 150 56.16 32.50 18.74
N LYS A 151 56.81 31.74 17.85
CA LYS A 151 56.20 30.60 17.14
C LYS A 151 55.87 29.44 18.09
N LEU A 152 56.67 29.23 19.13
CA LEU A 152 56.38 28.21 20.16
C LEU A 152 55.14 28.57 20.98
N LYS A 153 54.93 29.86 21.29
CA LYS A 153 53.70 30.34 21.95
C LYS A 153 52.48 30.14 21.05
N GLU A 154 52.60 30.44 19.76
CA GLU A 154 51.52 30.22 18.78
C GLU A 154 51.15 28.73 18.65
N ILE A 155 52.14 27.84 18.55
CA ILE A 155 51.90 26.38 18.55
C ILE A 155 51.17 25.95 19.82
N LYS A 156 51.50 26.50 20.99
CA LYS A 156 50.81 26.17 22.25
C LYS A 156 49.33 26.59 22.21
N VAL A 157 49.02 27.76 21.65
CA VAL A 157 47.64 28.23 21.46
C VAL A 157 46.90 27.32 20.48
N LEU A 158 47.51 26.95 19.36
CA LEU A 158 46.91 26.05 18.37
C LEU A 158 46.65 24.66 18.95
N LYS A 159 47.56 24.13 19.77
CA LYS A 159 47.36 22.87 20.51
C LYS A 159 46.19 22.96 21.49
N GLY A 160 46.00 24.11 22.15
CA GLY A 160 44.81 24.35 22.98
C GLY A 160 43.51 24.27 22.17
N LYS A 161 43.44 25.02 21.07
CA LYS A 161 42.28 24.98 20.15
C LYS A 161 42.04 23.60 19.55
N TYR A 162 43.11 22.85 19.30
CA TYR A 162 43.05 21.47 18.83
C TYR A 162 42.43 20.55 19.88
N ALA A 163 42.87 20.66 21.15
CA ALA A 163 42.29 19.89 22.25
C ALA A 163 40.78 20.19 22.43
N ASP A 164 40.38 21.46 22.34
CA ASP A 164 38.96 21.84 22.37
C ASP A 164 38.18 21.21 21.21
N ALA A 165 38.73 21.27 19.99
CA ALA A 165 38.11 20.66 18.82
C ALA A 165 38.00 19.13 18.95
N VAL A 166 38.98 18.47 19.56
CA VAL A 166 38.91 17.02 19.88
C VAL A 166 37.77 16.75 20.85
N HIS A 167 37.64 17.56 21.90
CA HIS A 167 36.55 17.43 22.87
C HIS A 167 35.18 17.58 22.20
N TYR A 168 34.97 18.63 21.41
CA TYR A 168 33.67 18.85 20.78
C TYR A 168 33.36 17.81 19.68
N PHE A 169 34.38 17.33 18.96
CA PHE A 169 34.22 16.20 18.04
C PHE A 169 33.76 14.94 18.77
N ALA A 170 34.39 14.61 19.91
CA ALA A 170 34.01 13.44 20.72
C ALA A 170 32.57 13.57 21.24
N LEU A 171 32.20 14.74 21.79
CA LEU A 171 30.83 15.00 22.24
C LEU A 171 29.80 14.81 21.12
N ALA A 172 30.05 15.39 19.94
CA ALA A 172 29.13 15.27 18.81
C ALA A 172 29.03 13.81 18.31
N ARG A 173 30.14 13.06 18.31
CA ARG A 173 30.14 11.63 17.96
C ARG A 173 29.33 10.81 18.95
N ASP A 174 29.56 11.01 20.23
CA ASP A 174 28.92 10.23 21.29
C ASP A 174 27.42 10.55 21.33
N ARG A 175 27.04 11.84 21.22
CA ARG A 175 25.64 12.27 21.09
C ARG A 175 24.95 11.69 19.85
N THR A 176 25.62 11.66 18.70
CA THR A 176 25.07 11.02 17.48
C THR A 176 24.78 9.53 17.72
N THR A 177 25.63 8.86 18.48
CA THR A 177 25.47 7.44 18.82
C THR A 177 24.29 7.23 19.76
N GLU A 178 24.19 8.04 20.82
CA GLU A 178 23.05 8.03 21.75
C GLU A 178 21.71 8.26 21.04
N LEU A 179 21.66 9.28 20.18
CA LEU A 179 20.46 9.59 19.39
C LEU A 179 20.09 8.46 18.43
N GLY A 180 21.09 7.77 17.85
CA GLY A 180 20.84 6.61 16.99
C GLY A 180 20.25 5.42 17.75
N ILE A 181 20.71 5.17 18.98
CA ILE A 181 20.12 4.15 19.86
C ILE A 181 18.69 4.54 20.21
N LEU A 182 18.48 5.79 20.65
CA LEU A 182 17.16 6.31 21.00
C LEU A 182 16.17 6.20 19.83
N LEU A 183 16.61 6.53 18.61
CA LEU A 183 15.82 6.39 17.40
C LEU A 183 15.40 4.92 17.18
N THR A 184 16.33 3.99 17.32
CA THR A 184 16.06 2.54 17.17
C THR A 184 15.09 2.03 18.24
N GLU A 185 15.22 2.49 19.49
CA GLU A 185 14.28 2.16 20.57
C GLU A 185 12.88 2.71 20.27
N TYR A 186 12.82 3.94 19.76
CA TYR A 186 11.58 4.58 19.33
C TYR A 186 10.92 3.76 18.22
N GLU A 187 11.68 3.37 17.19
CA GLU A 187 11.20 2.53 16.10
C GLU A 187 10.77 1.13 16.58
N GLY A 188 11.43 0.56 17.58
CA GLY A 188 11.05 -0.72 18.15
C GLY A 188 9.75 -0.66 18.96
N ALA A 189 9.50 0.46 19.64
CA ALA A 189 8.37 0.60 20.56
C ALA A 189 7.00 0.50 19.87
N PHE A 190 6.87 1.01 18.64
CA PHE A 190 5.58 1.01 17.92
C PHE A 190 5.47 -0.12 16.89
N HIS A 191 6.57 -0.74 16.45
CA HIS A 191 6.58 -1.60 15.26
C HIS A 191 5.65 -2.81 15.40
N SER A 192 5.74 -3.55 16.50
CA SER A 192 4.93 -4.76 16.72
C SER A 192 3.43 -4.42 16.75
N ILE A 193 3.06 -3.41 17.53
CA ILE A 193 1.69 -2.91 17.68
C ILE A 193 1.14 -2.44 16.34
N PHE A 194 1.93 -1.65 15.61
CA PHE A 194 1.57 -1.14 14.29
C PHE A 194 1.31 -2.27 13.30
N VAL A 195 2.27 -3.18 13.13
CA VAL A 195 2.18 -4.27 12.14
C VAL A 195 1.00 -5.19 12.44
N GLU A 196 0.78 -5.54 13.71
CA GLU A 196 -0.35 -6.38 14.12
C GLU A 196 -1.69 -5.71 13.79
N ARG A 197 -1.90 -4.46 14.24
CA ARG A 197 -3.16 -3.73 14.04
C ARG A 197 -3.40 -3.39 12.58
N PHE A 198 -2.36 -2.94 11.88
CA PHE A 198 -2.41 -2.65 10.45
C PHE A 198 -2.85 -3.88 9.66
N ASN A 199 -2.24 -5.05 9.90
CA ASN A 199 -2.59 -6.28 9.19
C ASN A 199 -3.99 -6.77 9.53
N THR A 200 -4.43 -6.59 10.78
CA THR A 200 -5.78 -6.93 11.22
C THR A 200 -6.83 -6.09 10.49
N LEU A 201 -6.67 -4.77 10.49
CA LEU A 201 -7.55 -3.84 9.77
C LEU A 201 -7.52 -4.09 8.27
N LYS A 202 -6.33 -4.23 7.68
CA LYS A 202 -6.14 -4.59 6.28
C LYS A 202 -6.95 -5.83 5.93
N LYS A 203 -6.76 -6.93 6.64
CA LYS A 203 -7.48 -8.19 6.39
C LYS A 203 -9.00 -8.01 6.49
N ASN A 204 -9.48 -7.28 7.50
CA ASN A 204 -10.89 -6.99 7.69
C ASN A 204 -11.48 -6.22 6.49
N TYR A 205 -10.84 -5.11 6.09
CA TYR A 205 -11.29 -4.31 4.96
C TYR A 205 -11.26 -5.06 3.64
N PHE A 206 -10.21 -5.84 3.37
CA PHE A 206 -10.15 -6.67 2.16
C PHE A 206 -11.27 -7.68 2.10
N ALA A 207 -11.64 -8.31 3.22
CA ALA A 207 -12.77 -9.23 3.27
C ALA A 207 -14.09 -8.50 2.98
N ARG A 208 -14.35 -7.39 3.68
CA ARG A 208 -15.60 -6.62 3.50
C ARG A 208 -15.75 -6.04 2.09
N LEU A 209 -14.67 -5.50 1.50
CA LEU A 209 -14.66 -5.05 0.10
C LEU A 209 -14.92 -6.19 -0.88
N THR A 210 -14.28 -7.35 -0.66
CA THR A 210 -14.49 -8.53 -1.52
C THR A 210 -15.95 -8.97 -1.50
N ASP A 211 -16.56 -9.00 -0.31
CA ASP A 211 -17.98 -9.32 -0.14
C ASP A 211 -18.88 -8.34 -0.91
N ALA A 212 -18.64 -7.04 -0.78
CA ALA A 212 -19.41 -6.02 -1.47
C ALA A 212 -19.27 -6.12 -2.99
N ILE A 213 -18.04 -6.31 -3.48
CA ILE A 213 -17.76 -6.52 -4.91
C ILE A 213 -18.46 -7.78 -5.41
N ASN A 214 -18.41 -8.88 -4.66
CA ASN A 214 -19.05 -10.14 -5.02
C ASN A 214 -20.56 -9.96 -5.24
N VAL A 215 -21.24 -9.33 -4.28
CA VAL A 215 -22.67 -9.03 -4.38
C VAL A 215 -22.96 -8.19 -5.62
N LYS A 216 -22.26 -7.08 -5.82
CA LYS A 216 -22.58 -6.19 -6.95
C LYS A 216 -22.22 -6.78 -8.30
N ALA A 217 -21.10 -7.50 -8.39
CA ALA A 217 -20.69 -8.17 -9.62
C ALA A 217 -21.67 -9.28 -10.01
N TYR A 218 -22.26 -9.98 -9.03
CA TYR A 218 -23.35 -10.92 -9.27
C TYR A 218 -24.60 -10.26 -9.86
N HIS A 219 -25.06 -9.16 -9.27
CA HIS A 219 -26.23 -8.43 -9.78
C HIS A 219 -25.95 -7.79 -11.15
N LEU A 220 -24.70 -7.37 -11.39
CA LEU A 220 -24.25 -6.91 -12.70
C LEU A 220 -24.33 -8.04 -13.73
N ASP A 221 -23.89 -9.24 -13.38
CA ASP A 221 -23.95 -10.43 -14.22
C ASP A 221 -25.41 -10.80 -14.56
N LYS A 222 -26.28 -10.91 -13.54
CA LYS A 222 -27.71 -11.16 -13.73
C LYS A 222 -28.34 -10.16 -14.69
N LEU A 223 -28.11 -8.86 -14.47
CA LEU A 223 -28.68 -7.79 -15.31
C LEU A 223 -28.10 -7.79 -16.73
N LEU A 224 -26.81 -8.12 -16.88
CA LEU A 224 -26.15 -8.25 -18.17
C LEU A 224 -26.84 -9.30 -19.03
N TRP A 225 -27.01 -10.48 -18.47
CA TRP A 225 -27.55 -11.64 -19.17
C TRP A 225 -29.05 -11.51 -19.44
N ASP A 226 -29.84 -11.05 -18.46
CA ASP A 226 -31.26 -10.74 -18.62
C ASP A 226 -31.52 -9.69 -19.73
N ARG A 227 -30.59 -8.74 -19.92
CA ARG A 227 -30.65 -7.83 -21.08
C ARG A 227 -30.21 -8.48 -22.38
N ALA A 228 -29.17 -9.30 -22.36
CA ALA A 228 -28.65 -9.98 -23.54
C ALA A 228 -29.73 -10.87 -24.19
N GLU A 229 -30.49 -11.61 -23.38
CA GLU A 229 -31.60 -12.47 -23.82
C GLU A 229 -32.70 -11.72 -24.59
N ARG A 230 -32.90 -10.44 -24.29
CA ARG A 230 -33.93 -9.60 -24.93
C ARG A 230 -33.37 -8.77 -26.10
N ASN A 231 -32.06 -8.76 -26.31
CA ASN A 231 -31.44 -7.99 -27.38
C ASN A 231 -31.30 -8.87 -28.63
N LYS A 232 -32.08 -8.55 -29.66
CA LYS A 232 -32.12 -9.33 -30.91
C LYS A 232 -30.75 -9.48 -31.58
N ARG A 233 -29.91 -8.44 -31.59
CA ARG A 233 -28.58 -8.50 -32.22
C ARG A 233 -27.66 -9.48 -31.49
N ILE A 234 -27.72 -9.50 -30.16
CA ILE A 234 -26.93 -10.41 -29.33
C ILE A 234 -27.44 -11.84 -29.46
N VAL A 235 -28.76 -12.04 -29.44
CA VAL A 235 -29.40 -13.34 -29.68
C VAL A 235 -29.04 -13.91 -31.05
N ASP A 236 -29.14 -13.10 -32.11
CA ASP A 236 -28.79 -13.51 -33.48
C ASP A 236 -27.29 -13.87 -33.58
N PHE A 237 -26.42 -13.10 -32.93
CA PHE A 237 -24.97 -13.38 -32.87
C PHE A 237 -24.67 -14.70 -32.15
N LEU A 238 -25.22 -14.91 -30.95
CA LEU A 238 -24.97 -16.11 -30.14
C LEU A 238 -25.54 -17.37 -30.81
N SER A 239 -26.71 -17.25 -31.46
CA SER A 239 -27.30 -18.33 -32.27
C SER A 239 -26.43 -18.69 -33.47
N SER A 240 -25.89 -17.69 -34.18
CA SER A 240 -24.99 -17.90 -35.32
C SER A 240 -23.64 -18.50 -34.92
N ALA A 241 -23.20 -18.25 -33.67
CA ALA A 241 -21.98 -18.84 -33.11
C ALA A 241 -22.15 -20.30 -32.64
N ASN A 242 -23.34 -20.89 -32.81
CA ASN A 242 -23.68 -22.25 -32.38
C ASN A 242 -23.37 -22.51 -30.89
N ILE A 243 -23.65 -21.50 -30.05
CA ILE A 243 -23.52 -21.60 -28.59
C ILE A 243 -24.79 -22.26 -28.05
N GLU A 244 -24.67 -23.53 -27.63
CA GLU A 244 -25.70 -24.32 -26.99
C GLU A 244 -25.71 -24.08 -25.48
N GLY A 245 -26.83 -23.60 -24.95
CA GLY A 245 -27.02 -23.36 -23.52
C GLY A 245 -27.91 -22.16 -23.24
N ASN A 246 -27.96 -21.76 -21.97
CA ASN A 246 -28.63 -20.54 -21.54
C ASN A 246 -27.72 -19.34 -21.77
N TYR A 247 -28.31 -18.13 -21.76
CA TYR A 247 -27.55 -16.89 -21.83
C TYR A 247 -27.03 -16.55 -20.43
N ASP A 248 -26.00 -17.24 -19.97
CA ASP A 248 -25.45 -17.04 -18.63
C ASP A 248 -23.92 -17.18 -18.58
N THR A 249 -23.33 -16.72 -17.47
CA THR A 249 -21.88 -16.80 -17.25
C THR A 249 -21.39 -18.23 -17.15
N LYS A 250 -22.22 -19.17 -16.70
CA LYS A 250 -21.90 -20.60 -16.63
C LYS A 250 -21.64 -21.19 -18.02
N THR A 251 -22.51 -20.90 -18.97
CA THR A 251 -22.38 -21.29 -20.37
C THR A 251 -21.13 -20.62 -20.96
N PHE A 252 -20.92 -19.33 -20.69
CA PHE A 252 -19.73 -18.64 -21.18
C PHE A 252 -18.42 -19.27 -20.66
N ILE A 253 -18.34 -19.61 -19.36
CA ILE A 253 -17.20 -20.30 -18.75
C ILE A 253 -17.01 -21.70 -19.36
N LYS A 254 -18.10 -22.46 -19.57
CA LYS A 254 -18.05 -23.79 -20.18
C LYS A 254 -17.41 -23.75 -21.57
N TYR A 255 -17.77 -22.77 -22.40
CA TYR A 255 -17.17 -22.59 -23.72
C TYR A 255 -15.71 -22.15 -23.65
N TYR A 256 -15.35 -21.28 -22.71
CA TYR A 256 -13.95 -20.93 -22.47
C TYR A 256 -13.09 -22.14 -22.09
N LEU A 257 -13.55 -22.96 -21.14
CA LEU A 257 -12.82 -24.14 -20.67
C LEU A 257 -12.65 -25.21 -21.75
N ARG A 258 -13.59 -25.34 -22.69
CA ARG A 258 -13.48 -26.25 -23.84
C ARG A 258 -12.34 -25.88 -24.79
N ASN A 259 -12.01 -24.60 -24.89
CA ASN A 259 -11.05 -24.08 -25.85
C ASN A 259 -9.64 -23.88 -25.25
N ILE A 260 -9.41 -24.32 -24.00
CA ILE A 260 -8.16 -24.10 -23.30
C ILE A 260 -7.58 -25.41 -22.77
N ASN A 261 -6.27 -25.58 -23.00
CA ASN A 261 -5.51 -26.65 -22.37
C ASN A 261 -5.08 -26.23 -20.96
N VAL A 262 -5.88 -26.63 -19.96
CA VAL A 262 -5.64 -26.32 -18.53
C VAL A 262 -4.28 -26.84 -18.04
N ASN A 263 -3.77 -27.94 -18.62
CA ASN A 263 -2.52 -28.58 -18.18
C ASN A 263 -1.29 -27.72 -18.51
N THR A 264 -1.39 -26.87 -19.53
CA THR A 264 -0.32 -25.96 -19.98
C THR A 264 -0.49 -24.53 -19.47
N SER A 265 -1.56 -24.24 -18.72
CA SER A 265 -1.82 -22.90 -18.20
C SER A 265 -0.88 -22.54 -17.05
N ALA A 266 -0.40 -21.30 -17.04
CA ALA A 266 0.35 -20.70 -15.94
C ALA A 266 -0.50 -20.57 -14.66
N ASP A 267 -1.80 -20.33 -14.80
CA ASP A 267 -2.72 -20.12 -13.67
C ASP A 267 -3.62 -21.34 -13.45
N LYS A 268 -3.07 -22.41 -12.86
CA LYS A 268 -3.80 -23.66 -12.63
C LYS A 268 -4.89 -23.50 -11.55
N GLU A 269 -4.63 -22.69 -10.54
CA GLU A 269 -5.56 -22.46 -9.43
C GLU A 269 -6.83 -21.75 -9.89
N TRP A 270 -6.71 -20.71 -10.71
CA TRP A 270 -7.88 -20.02 -11.25
C TRP A 270 -8.70 -20.93 -12.17
N HIS A 271 -8.06 -21.74 -13.02
CA HIS A 271 -8.80 -22.72 -13.84
C HIS A 271 -9.51 -23.79 -13.01
N ASN A 272 -8.91 -24.24 -11.90
CA ASN A 272 -9.57 -25.14 -10.96
C ASN A 272 -10.77 -24.46 -10.31
N TYR A 273 -10.64 -23.19 -9.92
CA TYR A 273 -11.76 -22.41 -9.42
C TYR A 273 -12.89 -22.30 -10.45
N LEU A 274 -12.61 -22.11 -11.74
CA LEU A 274 -13.67 -22.07 -12.76
C LEU A 274 -14.48 -23.36 -12.84
N LYS A 275 -13.85 -24.52 -12.60
CA LYS A 275 -14.57 -25.80 -12.57
C LYS A 275 -15.57 -25.84 -11.41
N ILE A 276 -15.12 -25.40 -10.22
CA ILE A 276 -15.96 -25.29 -9.03
C ILE A 276 -17.07 -24.25 -9.26
N ALA A 277 -16.75 -23.11 -9.87
CA ALA A 277 -17.71 -22.05 -10.14
C ALA A 277 -18.87 -22.53 -11.01
N MET A 278 -18.65 -23.44 -11.97
CA MET A 278 -19.75 -24.01 -12.77
C MET A 278 -20.79 -24.77 -11.93
N GLU A 279 -20.41 -25.30 -10.76
CA GLU A 279 -21.34 -25.97 -9.83
C GLU A 279 -22.06 -24.96 -8.91
N LEU A 280 -21.43 -23.80 -8.67
CA LEU A 280 -21.94 -22.74 -7.79
C LEU A 280 -22.79 -21.67 -8.50
N LEU A 281 -22.65 -21.58 -9.83
CA LEU A 281 -23.45 -20.70 -10.68
C LEU A 281 -24.78 -21.39 -10.98
N ASP A 282 -25.85 -20.71 -10.58
CA ASP A 282 -27.24 -21.09 -10.85
C ASP A 282 -27.61 -20.85 -12.32
#